data_AF-A0A9P5YT12-F1
#
_entry.id   AF-A0A9P5YT12-F1
#
_cell.length_a   1.000
_cell.length_b   1.000
_cell.length_c   1.000
_cell.angle_alpha   90.00
_cell.angle_beta   90.00
_cell.angle_gamma   90.00
#
_symmetry.space_group_name_H-M   'P 1'
#
loop_
_entity.id
_entity.type
_entity.pdbx_description
1 polymer ?
#
loop_
_entity_poly.entity_id
_entity_poly.type
_entity_poly.pdbx_seq_one_letter_code
_entity_poly.pdbx_strand_id
1 'polypeptide(L)' 'NYTLHHIPIHLADHTIVYSAGIGTVVINLVIGGKDLCAVELSQVLHVPQLRN' A
#
# COMPACT_ATOMS: atom_id res chain seq x y z
N ASN A 1 12.02 3.79 -1.03
CA ASN A 1 11.98 5.03 -0.24
C ASN A 1 10.68 5.00 0.57
N TYR A 2 10.76 5.05 1.90
CA TYR A 2 9.60 4.96 2.79
C TYR A 2 9.68 6.06 3.84
N THR A 3 8.66 6.90 3.90
CA THR A 3 8.58 8.06 4.79
C THR A 3 7.47 7.83 5.80
N LEU A 4 7.77 8.00 7.09
CA LEU A 4 6.76 7.93 8.15
C LEU A 4 5.68 8.97 7.91
N HIS A 5 4.42 8.52 7.96
CA HIS A 5 3.27 9.34 7.62
C HIS A 5 2.05 8.80 8.36
N HIS A 6 1.73 9.38 9.51
CA HIS A 6 0.64 8.97 10.38
C HIS A 6 -0.58 9.88 10.19
N ILE A 7 -1.46 9.51 9.26
CA ILE A 7 -2.72 10.21 8.99
C ILE A 7 -3.90 9.32 9.41
N PRO A 8 -4.90 9.87 10.13
CA PRO A 8 -6.15 9.16 10.40
C PRO A 8 -7.00 9.02 9.12
N ILE A 9 -7.53 7.83 8.89
CA ILE A 9 -8.40 7.49 7.76
C ILE A 9 -9.72 7.01 8.34
N HIS A 10 -10.83 7.65 7.94
CA HIS A 10 -12.16 7.28 8.38
C HIS A 10 -12.76 6.25 7.43
N LEU A 11 -13.17 5.12 7.98
CA LEU A 11 -13.85 4.06 7.25
C LEU A 11 -15.38 4.29 7.27
N ALA A 12 -16.08 3.61 6.37
CA ALA A 12 -17.54 3.74 6.23
C ALA A 12 -18.31 3.23 7.47
N ASP A 13 -17.69 2.36 8.27
CA ASP A 13 -18.23 1.87 9.54
C ASP A 13 -17.96 2.82 10.73
N HIS A 14 -17.50 4.05 10.44
CA HIS A 14 -17.12 5.08 11.41
C HIS A 14 -15.89 4.74 12.26
N THR A 15 -15.16 3.67 11.94
CA THR A 15 -13.88 3.38 12.58
C THR A 15 -12.75 4.22 11.99
N ILE A 16 -11.66 4.38 12.76
CA ILE A 16 -10.46 5.10 12.34
C ILE A 16 -9.31 4.11 12.25
N VAL A 17 -8.65 4.08 11.09
CA VAL A 17 -7.35 3.42 10.90
C VAL A 17 -6.28 4.45 10.61
N TYR A 18 -5.02 4.10 10.84
CA TYR A 18 -3.88 4.99 10.65
C TYR A 18 -2.97 4.46 9.54
N SER A 19 -2.55 5.37 8.67
CA SER A 19 -1.39 5.09 7.83
C SER A 19 -0.13 5.03 8.70
N ALA A 20 0.83 4.19 8.30
CA ALA A 20 2.16 4.12 8.89
C ALA A 20 3.17 4.96 8.10
N GLY A 21 2.97 5.11 6.79
CA GLY A 21 3.90 5.80 5.92
C GLY A 21 3.47 5.86 4.46
N ILE A 22 4.21 6.65 3.70
CA ILE A 22 4.11 6.71 2.24
C ILE A 22 5.39 6.14 1.66
N GLY A 23 5.27 5.27 0.66
CA GLY A 23 6.43 4.68 -0.01
C GLY A 23 6.16 4.22 -1.43
N THR A 24 7.07 3.41 -1.92
CA THR A 24 6.99 2.76 -3.23
C THR A 24 6.68 1.28 -3.05
N VAL A 25 5.79 0.74 -3.88
CA VAL A 25 5.50 -0.70 -3.95
C VAL A 25 5.82 -1.20 -5.35
N VAL A 26 6.60 -2.28 -5.43
CA VAL A 26 6.88 -2.97 -6.69
C VAL A 26 6.01 -4.21 -6.75
N ILE A 27 5.20 -4.31 -7.81
CA ILE A 27 4.34 -5.45 -8.08
C ILE A 27 5.00 -6.29 -9.16
N ASN A 28 5.51 -7.45 -8.79
CA ASN A 28 6.00 -8.45 -9.73
C ASN A 28 4.81 -9.25 -10.26
N LEU A 29 4.54 -9.13 -11.55
CA LEU A 29 3.42 -9.81 -12.20
C LEU A 29 3.90 -11.16 -12.73
N VAL A 30 3.20 -12.24 -12.32
CA VAL A 30 3.44 -13.59 -12.83
C VAL A 30 2.17 -14.08 -13.50
N ILE A 31 2.19 -14.28 -14.83
CA ILE A 31 1.04 -14.81 -15.59
C ILE A 31 1.47 -16.12 -16.25
N GLY A 32 0.76 -17.20 -15.93
CA GLY A 32 1.06 -18.53 -16.47
C GLY A 32 2.47 -19.03 -16.15
N GLY A 33 3.02 -18.64 -14.99
CA GLY A 33 4.38 -19.00 -14.56
C GLY A 33 5.50 -18.21 -15.24
N LYS A 34 5.18 -17.20 -16.06
CA LYS A 34 6.16 -16.28 -16.64
C LYS A 34 6.14 -14.95 -15.90
N ASP A 35 7.32 -14.48 -15.52
CA ASP A 35 7.50 -13.13 -15.01
C ASP A 35 7.27 -12.11 -16.12
N LEU A 36 6.45 -11.10 -15.83
CA LEU A 36 6.22 -9.94 -16.68
C LEU A 36 6.95 -8.72 -16.12
N CYS A 37 6.88 -7.61 -16.86
CA CYS A 37 7.42 -6.34 -16.40
C CYS A 37 6.82 -5.95 -15.04
N ALA A 38 7.69 -5.69 -14.07
CA ALA A 38 7.26 -5.22 -12.76
C ALA A 38 6.65 -3.82 -12.87
N VAL A 39 5.56 -3.61 -12.12
CA VAL A 39 4.92 -2.29 -12.05
C VAL A 39 5.33 -1.63 -10.74
N GLU A 40 5.92 -0.44 -10.84
CA GLU A 40 6.24 0.38 -9.69
C GLU A 40 5.12 1.39 -9.43
N LEU A 41 4.52 1.29 -8.25
CA LEU A 41 3.59 2.29 -7.73
C LEU A 41 4.34 3.20 -6.76
N SER A 42 4.40 4.49 -7.07
CA SER A 42 4.98 5.51 -6.20
C SER A 42 3.89 6.20 -5.37
N GLN A 43 4.29 6.81 -4.25
CA GLN A 43 3.39 7.54 -3.33
C GLN A 43 2.23 6.68 -2.79
N VAL A 44 2.51 5.40 -2.50
CA VAL A 44 1.54 4.46 -1.93
C VAL A 44 1.42 4.69 -0.42
N LEU A 45 0.20 4.87 0.06
CA LEU A 45 -0.12 4.96 1.48
C LEU A 45 -0.17 3.56 2.10
N HIS A 46 0.74 3.28 3.02
CA HIS A 46 0.81 2.01 3.73
C HIS A 46 -0.04 2.07 5.01
N VAL A 47 -1.09 1.23 5.08
CA VAL A 47 -2.06 1.19 6.17
C VAL A 47 -2.12 -0.25 6.74
N PRO A 48 -1.26 -0.60 7.71
CA PRO A 48 -1.13 -1.99 8.17
C PRO A 48 -2.36 -2.53 8.92
N GLN A 49 -3.25 -1.63 9.37
CA GLN A 49 -4.50 -1.99 10.06
C GLN A 49 -5.61 -2.41 9.10
N LEU A 50 -5.53 -2.02 7.82
CA LEU A 50 -6.40 -2.57 6.78
C LEU A 50 -5.90 -3.98 6.46
N ARG A 51 -6.43 -4.95 7.21
CA ARG A 51 -6.21 -6.37 6.93
C ARG A 51 -6.99 -6.74 5.67
N ASN A 52 -6.32 -7.43 4.76
CA ASN A 52 -6.94 -8.13 3.64
C ASN A 52 -7.40 -9.51 4.08
#